data_AF-A0A521NZL1-F1
#
_entry.id   AF-A0A521NZL1-F1
#
_cell.length_a   1.000
_cell.length_b   1.000
_cell.length_c   1.000
_cell.angle_alpha   90.00
_cell.angle_beta   90.00
_cell.angle_gamma   90.00
#
_symmetry.space_group_name_H-M   'P 1'
#
loop_
_entity.id
_entity.type
_entity.pdbx_description
1 polymer ?
#
loop_
_entity_poly.entity_id
_entity_poly.type
_entity_poly.pdbx_seq_one_letter_code
_entity_poly.pdbx_strand_id
1 'polypeptide(L)'
;MIRTIAPAGPPPEPKPLGWRSDAGTNGQRYTLAQEYEYPDRFVRTDTTFLKEGAVWKVESFNVNARIKPAGAPEAAAPAAPA
;
A
#
# COMPACT_ATOMS: atom_id res chain seq x y z
N MET A 1 16.19 2.63 -5.90
CA MET A 1 15.69 3.84 -5.24
C MET A 1 14.23 3.65 -4.75
N ILE A 2 13.96 2.65 -3.90
CA ILE A 2 12.64 2.48 -3.22
C ILE A 2 12.67 3.10 -1.80
N ARG A 3 13.85 3.18 -1.19
CA ARG A 3 14.06 3.71 0.17
C ARG A 3 13.68 5.19 0.34
N THR A 4 13.49 5.93 -0.74
CA THR A 4 13.10 7.35 -0.73
C THR A 4 11.58 7.56 -0.73
N ILE A 5 10.80 6.50 -1.00
CA ILE A 5 9.35 6.59 -1.19
C ILE A 5 8.60 6.48 0.15
N ALA A 6 9.06 5.56 1.00
CA ALA A 6 8.60 5.42 2.38
C ALA A 6 9.60 6.09 3.34
N PRO A 7 9.14 6.77 4.40
CA PRO A 7 10.02 7.31 5.43
C PRO A 7 10.77 6.20 6.17
N ALA A 8 11.85 6.58 6.85
CA ALA A 8 12.65 5.65 7.64
C ALA A 8 11.88 5.18 8.89
N GLY A 9 11.98 3.88 9.21
CA GLY A 9 11.30 3.26 10.34
C GLY A 9 10.58 1.96 9.94
N PRO A 10 10.00 1.24 10.90
CA PRO A 10 9.12 0.12 10.58
C PRO A 10 7.89 0.64 9.80
N PRO A 11 7.44 -0.06 8.74
CA PRO A 11 6.23 0.33 8.04
C PRO A 11 5.03 0.23 8.99
N PRO A 12 4.04 1.14 8.88
CA PRO A 12 2.79 1.05 9.60
C PRO A 12 1.99 -0.19 9.15
N GLU A 13 0.95 -0.53 9.90
CA GLU A 13 0.08 -1.65 9.55
C GLU A 13 -0.56 -1.43 8.16
N PRO A 14 -0.45 -2.39 7.22
CA PRO A 14 -1.02 -2.23 5.88
C PRO A 14 -2.54 -2.31 5.91
N LYS A 15 -3.20 -1.34 5.28
CA LYS A 15 -4.63 -1.40 4.96
C LYS A 15 -4.84 -2.09 3.61
N PRO A 16 -5.47 -3.28 3.55
CA PRO A 16 -5.79 -3.91 2.27
C PRO A 16 -6.88 -3.08 1.56
N LEU A 17 -6.56 -2.58 0.37
CA LEU A 17 -7.52 -1.86 -0.49
C LEU A 17 -8.38 -2.81 -1.33
N GLY A 18 -7.90 -4.05 -1.50
CA GLY A 18 -8.59 -5.09 -2.23
C GLY A 18 -7.64 -5.94 -3.04
N TRP A 19 -8.20 -6.89 -3.77
CA TRP A 19 -7.46 -7.72 -4.70
C TRP A 19 -8.26 -7.90 -5.99
N ARG A 20 -7.55 -8.18 -7.07
CA ARG A 20 -8.11 -8.51 -8.38
C ARG A 20 -7.39 -9.74 -8.92
N SER A 21 -8.13 -10.61 -9.61
CA SER A 21 -7.55 -11.70 -10.39
C SER A 21 -7.86 -11.54 -11.87
N ASP A 22 -6.88 -11.84 -12.70
CA ASP A 22 -7.00 -11.85 -14.15
C ASP A 22 -6.46 -13.17 -14.71
N ALA A 23 -7.31 -13.90 -15.43
CA ALA A 23 -6.91 -15.10 -16.14
C ALA A 23 -6.37 -14.73 -17.52
N GLY A 24 -5.13 -15.12 -17.82
CA GLY A 24 -4.51 -14.90 -19.12
C GLY A 24 -3.90 -16.16 -19.69
N THR A 25 -3.41 -16.06 -20.93
CA THR A 25 -2.77 -17.16 -21.67
C THR A 25 -1.50 -17.69 -20.99
N ASN A 26 -0.85 -16.86 -20.17
CA ASN A 26 0.40 -17.18 -19.47
C ASN A 26 0.19 -17.62 -18.01
N GLY A 27 -1.06 -17.84 -17.58
CA GLY A 27 -1.39 -18.22 -16.21
C GLY A 27 -2.35 -17.25 -15.52
N GLN A 28 -2.49 -17.41 -14.20
CA GLN A 28 -3.40 -16.59 -13.39
C GLN A 28 -2.62 -15.46 -12.71
N ARG A 29 -3.02 -14.22 -12.94
CA ARG A 29 -2.48 -13.05 -12.26
C ARG A 29 -3.36 -12.65 -11.10
N TYR A 30 -2.74 -12.25 -10.00
CA TYR A 30 -3.41 -11.74 -8.81
C TYR A 30 -2.75 -10.45 -8.40
N THR A 31 -3.49 -9.34 -8.41
CA THR A 31 -2.98 -8.07 -7.91
C THR A 31 -3.56 -7.80 -6.54
N LEU A 32 -2.69 -7.64 -5.54
CA LEU A 32 -3.02 -7.22 -4.20
C LEU A 32 -2.67 -5.74 -4.04
N ALA A 33 -3.66 -4.92 -3.70
CA ALA A 33 -3.48 -3.51 -3.40
C ALA A 33 -3.49 -3.29 -1.89
N GLN A 34 -2.44 -2.66 -1.37
CA GLN A 34 -2.30 -2.29 0.04
C GLN A 34 -1.92 -0.82 0.14
N GLU A 35 -2.34 -0.18 1.22
CA GLU A 35 -2.01 1.20 1.52
C GLU A 35 -1.39 1.29 2.92
N TYR A 36 -0.31 2.05 3.01
CA TYR A 36 0.40 2.36 4.23
C TYR A 36 0.19 3.82 4.53
N GLU A 37 -0.42 4.10 5.67
CA GLU A 37 -0.66 5.46 6.12
C GLU A 37 0.47 5.95 7.00
N TYR A 38 1.22 6.94 6.50
CA TYR A 38 2.23 7.65 7.26
C TYR A 38 1.69 9.03 7.69
N PRO A 39 2.34 9.71 8.64
CA PRO A 39 1.89 11.04 9.07
C PRO A 39 1.85 12.07 7.92
N ASP A 40 2.82 12.05 7.01
CA ASP A 40 3.00 13.04 5.95
C ASP A 40 2.51 12.57 4.57
N ARG A 41 2.22 11.27 4.40
CA ARG A 41 1.90 10.68 3.08
C ARG A 41 1.08 9.40 3.18
N PHE A 42 0.43 9.06 2.08
CA PHE A 42 -0.09 7.72 1.82
C PHE A 42 0.85 7.01 0.86
N VAL A 43 1.25 5.77 1.16
CA VAL A 43 2.02 4.92 0.25
C VAL A 43 1.15 3.75 -0.17
N ARG A 44 0.76 3.73 -1.42
CA ARG A 44 0.06 2.60 -2.03
C ARG A 44 1.05 1.64 -2.68
N THR A 45 0.87 0.36 -2.43
CA THR A 45 1.60 -0.72 -3.08
C THR A 45 0.64 -1.62 -3.81
N ASP A 46 0.89 -1.88 -5.09
CA ASP A 46 0.16 -2.85 -5.88
C ASP A 46 1.14 -3.97 -6.26
N THR A 47 0.95 -5.15 -5.68
CA THR A 47 1.78 -6.34 -5.92
C THR A 47 1.04 -7.29 -6.84
N THR A 48 1.58 -7.55 -8.02
CA THR A 48 1.03 -8.55 -8.95
C THR A 48 1.80 -9.85 -8.82
N PHE A 49 1.10 -10.90 -8.44
CA PHE A 49 1.57 -12.27 -8.42
C PHE A 49 1.14 -12.98 -9.69
N LEU A 50 2.04 -13.77 -10.28
CA LEU A 50 1.75 -14.69 -11.36
C LEU A 50 1.82 -16.12 -10.82
N LYS A 51 0.74 -16.88 -11.02
CA LYS A 51 0.69 -18.31 -10.74
C LYS A 51 0.89 -19.09 -12.02
N GLU A 52 2.05 -19.76 -12.13
CA GLU A 52 2.39 -20.68 -13.21
C GLU A 52 2.38 -22.11 -12.66
N GLY A 53 1.28 -22.83 -12.91
CA GLY A 53 1.06 -24.16 -12.33
C GLY A 53 1.00 -24.10 -10.79
N ALA A 54 1.98 -24.70 -10.13
CA ALA A 54 2.12 -24.70 -8.67
C ALA A 54 3.07 -23.61 -8.14
N VAL A 55 3.72 -22.84 -9.01
CA VAL A 55 4.73 -21.84 -8.63
C VAL A 55 4.09 -20.45 -8.59
N TRP A 56 4.34 -19.73 -7.50
CA TRP A 56 3.98 -18.32 -7.34
C TRP A 56 5.19 -17.44 -7.56
N LYS A 57 5.05 -16.43 -8.42
CA LYS A 57 6.09 -15.44 -8.71
C LYS A 57 5.54 -14.05 -8.47
N VAL A 58 6.39 -13.11 -8.06
CA VAL A 58 6.05 -11.68 -8.12
C VAL A 58 6.37 -11.21 -9.53
N GLU A 59 5.34 -10.87 -10.30
CA GLU A 59 5.48 -10.35 -11.67
C GLU A 59 5.76 -8.84 -11.64
N SER A 60 5.07 -8.10 -10.76
CA SER A 60 5.31 -6.67 -10.59
C SER A 60 5.09 -6.21 -9.15
N PHE A 61 5.80 -5.16 -8.77
CA PHE A 61 5.63 -4.47 -7.50
C PHE A 61 5.66 -2.97 -7.74
N ASN A 62 4.49 -2.35 -7.75
CA ASN A 62 4.34 -0.92 -7.98
C ASN A 62 4.17 -0.20 -6.65
N VAL A 63 4.92 0.87 -6.45
CA VAL A 63 4.84 1.71 -5.26
C VAL A 63 4.53 3.14 -5.68
N ASN A 64 3.49 3.72 -5.10
CA ASN A 64 3.07 5.08 -5.36
C ASN A 64 2.90 5.82 -4.03
N ALA A 65 3.64 6.91 -3.84
CA ALA A 65 3.49 7.77 -2.67
C ALA A 65 2.76 9.05 -3.05
N ARG A 66 1.79 9.44 -2.22
CA ARG A 66 1.08 10.72 -2.32
C ARG A 66 1.24 11.48 -1.01
N ILE A 67 1.84 12.66 -1.09
CA ILE A 67 1.97 13.56 0.06
C ILE A 67 0.58 14.05 0.47
N LYS A 68 0.27 14.02 1.77
CA LYS A 68 -0.97 14.58 2.29
C LYS A 68 -0.90 16.11 2.13
N PRO A 69 -1.96 16.78 1.64
CA PRO A 69 -1.98 18.23 1.60
C PRO A 69 -1.77 18.77 3.02
N ALA A 70 -0.88 19.75 3.18
CA ALA A 70 -0.65 20.42 4.46
C ALA A 70 -1.91 21.21 4.84
N GLY A 71 -2.82 20.56 5.56
CA GLY A 71 -4.16 21.12 5.77
C GLY A 71 -5.13 20.20 6.49
N ALA A 72 -4.73 19.68 7.64
CA ALA A 72 -5.64 19.42 8.75
C ALA A 72 -4.80 19.43 10.03
N PRO A 73 -4.88 20.45 10.90
CA PRO A 73 -4.43 20.28 12.27
C PRO A 73 -5.17 19.07 12.83
N GLU A 74 -4.42 18.14 13.42
CA GLU A 74 -4.96 17.07 14.24
C GLU A 74 -5.91 17.74 15.24
N ALA A 75 -7.21 17.52 15.07
CA ALA A 75 -8.20 18.07 15.99
C ALA A 75 -7.92 17.43 17.34
N ALA A 76 -7.24 18.18 18.21
CA ALA A 76 -7.00 17.81 19.59
C ALA A 76 -8.36 17.37 20.17
N ALA A 77 -8.43 16.13 20.64
CA ALA A 77 -9.59 15.62 21.33
C ALA A 77 -9.99 16.63 22.42
N PRO A 78 -11.27 17.02 22.54
CA PRO A 78 -11.69 17.98 23.55
C PRO A 78 -11.41 17.36 24.92
N ALA A 79 -10.60 18.06 25.72
CA ALA A 79 -10.36 17.71 27.11
C ALA A 79 -11.73 17.63 27.82
N ALA A 80 -12.00 16.49 28.45
CA ALA A 80 -13.19 16.29 29.27
C ALA A 80 -13.17 17.28 30.45
N PRO A 81 -14.31 17.92 30.79
CA PRO A 81 -14.39 18.77 31.97
C PRO A 81 -14.31 17.94 33.25
N ALA A 82 -13.58 18.47 34.23
CA ALA A 82 -13.41 17.94 35.59
C ALA A 82 -14.67 18.13 36.45
#